data_AF-X1JRH9-F1
#
_entry.id   AF-X1JRH9-F1
#
_cell.length_a   1.000
_cell.length_b   1.000
_cell.length_c   1.000
_cell.angle_alpha   90.00
_cell.angle_beta   90.00
_cell.angle_gamma   90.00
#
_symmetry.space_group_name_H-M   'P 1'
#
loop_
_entity.id
_entity.type
_entity.pdbx_description
1 polymer ?
#
loop_
_entity_poly.entity_id
_entity_poly.type
_entity_poly.pdbx_seq_one_letter_code
_entity_poly.pdbx_strand_id
1 'polypeptide(L)'
;DLFQAQAELYSTYHMMDPDVFYNKEDYWTIPNEIYAENEIKMEPYYIVTKLPGHEREEFILMTPFTPSTKNNMIAWLAAKNDQPDYGNLIVYKFPKEKLIFGPMQIEARIDQDSEISQQLTLWGQKGSTVIRGNLLVIPIEESIIYVEPLYLRAETGEIPELKRVIVSNGSDVVIGNNLEDALEKLFVRSFGEREIIVTGEEKTLKDLIKEAAGYYESAQEFSREGNWSKYGEELQKLEQTLKLL
;
A
#
# COMPACT_ATOMS: atom_id res chain seq x y z
N ASP A 1 -2.02 2.66 -21.28
CA ASP A 1 -1.73 3.57 -22.41
C ASP A 1 -1.71 5.06 -22.10
N LEU A 2 -2.82 5.80 -21.97
CA LEU A 2 -2.71 7.27 -21.85
C LEU A 2 -2.00 7.76 -20.58
N PHE A 3 -2.45 7.29 -19.40
CA PHE A 3 -1.86 7.70 -18.12
C PHE A 3 -0.37 7.33 -18.02
N GLN A 4 -0.01 6.13 -18.49
CA GLN A 4 1.38 5.68 -18.53
C GLN A 4 2.24 6.57 -19.43
N ALA A 5 1.76 6.93 -20.61
CA ALA A 5 2.46 7.87 -21.49
C ALA A 5 2.62 9.26 -20.85
N GLN A 6 1.59 9.75 -20.13
CA GLN A 6 1.67 11.00 -19.37
C GLN A 6 2.70 10.91 -18.23
N ALA A 7 2.75 9.79 -17.52
CA ALA A 7 3.74 9.54 -16.47
C ALA A 7 5.17 9.52 -17.03
N GLU A 8 5.38 8.82 -18.14
CA GLU A 8 6.69 8.76 -18.81
C GLU A 8 7.13 10.12 -19.35
N LEU A 9 6.21 10.92 -19.89
CA LEU A 9 6.51 12.30 -20.29
C LEU A 9 6.90 13.14 -19.06
N TYR A 10 6.11 13.06 -17.99
CA TYR A 10 6.33 13.83 -16.78
C TYR A 10 7.67 13.50 -16.10
N SER A 11 8.19 12.29 -16.30
CA SER A 11 9.49 11.85 -15.77
C SER A 11 10.66 12.74 -16.23
N THR A 12 10.51 13.42 -17.37
CA THR A 12 11.48 14.40 -17.89
C THR A 12 10.97 15.85 -17.75
N TYR A 13 9.72 16.11 -18.14
CA TYR A 13 9.23 17.47 -18.33
C TYR A 13 8.79 18.20 -17.04
N HIS A 14 8.91 17.57 -15.89
CA HIS A 14 8.76 18.26 -14.61
C HIS A 14 9.95 19.19 -14.28
N MET A 15 11.10 18.99 -14.95
CA MET A 15 12.28 19.85 -14.85
C MET A 15 12.05 21.12 -15.65
N MET A 16 11.74 22.22 -14.95
CA MET A 16 11.47 23.52 -15.57
C MET A 16 12.73 24.36 -15.79
N ASP A 17 13.81 24.06 -15.08
CA ASP A 17 15.10 24.73 -15.23
C ASP A 17 15.83 24.20 -16.47
N PRO A 18 16.22 25.07 -17.44
CA PRO A 18 16.84 24.63 -18.69
C PRO A 18 18.17 23.89 -18.52
N ASP A 19 18.99 24.28 -17.55
CA ASP A 19 20.31 23.67 -17.33
C ASP A 19 20.13 22.28 -16.72
N VAL A 20 19.26 22.15 -15.72
CA VAL A 20 18.86 20.86 -15.12
C VAL A 20 18.24 19.94 -16.16
N PHE A 21 17.36 20.47 -17.03
CA PHE A 21 16.72 19.71 -18.10
C PHE A 21 17.72 19.23 -19.14
N TYR A 22 18.64 20.09 -19.59
CA TYR A 22 19.66 19.75 -20.59
C TYR A 22 20.60 18.65 -20.07
N ASN A 23 21.00 18.74 -18.80
CA ASN A 23 21.89 17.76 -18.16
C ASN A 23 21.15 16.51 -17.64
N LYS A 24 19.81 16.50 -17.62
CA LYS A 24 18.96 15.45 -17.04
C LYS A 24 19.32 15.12 -15.59
N GLU A 25 19.66 16.14 -14.82
CA GLU A 25 20.17 15.97 -13.44
C GLU A 25 19.10 15.44 -12.47
N ASP A 26 17.83 15.74 -12.70
CA ASP A 26 16.69 15.28 -11.90
C ASP A 26 15.74 14.38 -12.71
N TYR A 27 16.30 13.46 -13.51
CA TYR A 27 15.47 12.53 -14.29
C TYR A 27 14.81 11.48 -13.39
N TRP A 28 13.48 11.40 -13.47
CA TRP A 28 12.67 10.45 -12.72
C TRP A 28 12.36 9.20 -13.55
N THR A 29 12.10 8.10 -12.85
CA THR A 29 11.75 6.81 -13.44
C THR A 29 10.58 6.19 -12.69
N ILE A 30 9.71 5.49 -13.43
CA ILE A 30 8.79 4.54 -12.81
C ILE A 30 9.65 3.37 -12.30
N PRO A 31 9.56 3.00 -11.02
CA PRO A 31 10.38 1.95 -10.44
C PRO A 31 10.01 0.57 -10.99
N ASN A 32 10.90 -0.38 -10.74
CA ASN A 32 10.62 -1.79 -10.94
C ASN A 32 10.00 -2.42 -9.68
N GLU A 33 9.35 -3.57 -9.86
CA GLU A 33 8.84 -4.46 -8.81
C GLU A 33 9.20 -5.92 -9.16
N ILE A 34 9.06 -6.83 -8.20
CA ILE A 34 9.15 -8.27 -8.46
C ILE A 34 7.75 -8.82 -8.69
N TYR A 35 7.48 -9.29 -9.91
CA TYR A 35 6.24 -9.99 -10.23
C TYR A 35 6.55 -11.45 -10.58
N ALA A 36 5.91 -12.36 -9.84
CA ALA A 36 6.27 -13.78 -9.80
C ALA A 36 7.76 -13.99 -9.47
N GLU A 37 8.61 -14.18 -10.49
CA GLU A 37 10.05 -14.40 -10.38
C GLU A 37 10.87 -13.35 -11.15
N ASN A 38 10.20 -12.37 -11.79
CA ASN A 38 10.84 -11.43 -12.69
C ASN A 38 10.79 -10.01 -12.14
N GLU A 39 11.90 -9.29 -12.31
CA GLU A 39 11.91 -7.83 -12.16
C GLU A 39 11.24 -7.20 -13.37
N ILE A 40 10.13 -6.49 -13.15
CA ILE A 40 9.38 -5.79 -14.20
C ILE A 40 9.18 -4.33 -13.81
N LYS A 41 8.95 -3.46 -14.79
CA LYS A 41 8.56 -2.08 -14.53
C LYS A 41 7.14 -2.05 -13.97
N MET A 42 6.92 -1.27 -12.92
CA MET A 42 5.58 -1.16 -12.32
C MET A 42 4.57 -0.61 -13.32
N GLU A 43 3.38 -1.20 -13.32
CA GLU A 43 2.23 -0.68 -14.06
C GLU A 43 1.37 0.22 -13.16
N PRO A 44 0.73 1.27 -13.72
CA PRO A 44 -0.24 2.05 -12.98
C PRO A 44 -1.41 1.20 -12.46
N TYR A 45 -1.78 1.37 -11.20
CA TYR A 45 -2.84 0.59 -10.55
C TYR A 45 -3.88 1.50 -9.89
N TYR A 46 -5.09 0.96 -9.75
CA TYR A 46 -6.21 1.69 -9.15
C TYR A 46 -6.29 1.45 -7.65
N ILE A 47 -6.52 2.50 -6.88
CA ILE A 47 -6.81 2.42 -5.44
C ILE A 47 -7.91 3.40 -5.05
N VAL A 48 -8.59 3.10 -3.95
CA VAL A 48 -9.43 4.06 -3.23
C VAL A 48 -8.65 4.48 -1.99
N THR A 49 -8.30 5.77 -1.90
CA THR A 49 -7.59 6.30 -0.74
C THR A 49 -7.90 7.77 -0.53
N LYS A 50 -7.63 8.27 0.66
CA LYS A 50 -7.66 9.69 0.99
C LYS A 50 -6.33 10.32 0.61
N LEU A 51 -6.34 11.19 -0.39
CA LEU A 51 -5.14 11.92 -0.80
C LEU A 51 -4.64 12.84 0.33
N PRO A 52 -3.32 13.05 0.48
CA PRO A 52 -2.79 13.98 1.48
C PRO A 52 -3.39 15.39 1.31
N GLY A 53 -3.99 15.94 2.37
CA GLY A 53 -4.63 17.25 2.35
C GLY A 53 -6.06 17.29 1.79
N HIS A 54 -6.64 16.15 1.42
CA HIS A 54 -8.04 16.02 1.00
C HIS A 54 -8.89 15.44 2.14
N GLU A 55 -10.17 15.81 2.23
CA GLU A 55 -11.04 15.36 3.33
C GLU A 55 -11.76 14.05 3.06
N ARG A 56 -11.91 13.64 1.79
CA ARG A 56 -12.65 12.46 1.34
C ARG A 56 -11.76 11.43 0.65
N GLU A 57 -12.15 10.16 0.70
CA GLU A 57 -11.57 9.12 -0.15
C GLU A 57 -11.91 9.38 -1.62
N GLU A 58 -10.98 9.05 -2.51
CA GLU A 58 -11.14 9.17 -3.96
C GLU A 58 -10.61 7.92 -4.65
N PHE A 59 -11.30 7.50 -5.72
CA PHE A 59 -10.85 6.46 -6.62
C PHE A 59 -9.82 7.05 -7.60
N ILE A 60 -8.59 6.56 -7.55
CA ILE A 60 -7.47 7.11 -8.31
C ILE A 60 -6.72 6.01 -9.08
N LEU A 61 -6.14 6.39 -10.22
CA LEU A 61 -5.13 5.60 -10.93
C LEU A 61 -3.76 6.18 -10.61
N MET A 62 -2.83 5.37 -10.11
CA MET A 62 -1.61 5.87 -9.48
C MET A 62 -0.36 5.16 -10.01
N THR A 63 0.79 5.86 -10.01
CA THR A 63 2.10 5.25 -10.17
C THR A 63 3.18 6.01 -9.36
N PRO A 64 4.10 5.31 -8.67
CA PRO A 64 5.20 5.94 -7.94
C PRO A 64 6.35 6.38 -8.87
N PHE A 65 7.21 7.26 -8.36
CA PHE A 65 8.45 7.70 -9.00
C PHE A 65 9.66 7.58 -8.07
N THR A 66 10.77 7.15 -8.65
CA THR A 66 12.11 7.17 -8.06
C THR A 66 13.05 8.03 -8.92
N PRO A 67 14.16 8.56 -8.38
CA PRO A 67 15.24 9.09 -9.20
C PRO A 67 15.86 7.97 -10.04
N SER A 68 16.41 8.31 -11.20
CA SER A 68 17.14 7.34 -12.03
C SER A 68 18.41 6.74 -11.40
N THR A 69 18.93 7.39 -10.36
CA THR A 69 20.19 7.00 -9.70
C THR A 69 19.99 6.36 -8.32
N LYS A 70 18.75 6.34 -7.80
CA LYS A 70 18.45 5.89 -6.43
C LYS A 70 17.10 5.19 -6.40
N ASN A 71 16.95 4.23 -5.49
CA ASN A 71 15.71 3.45 -5.38
C ASN A 71 14.71 4.00 -4.34
N ASN A 72 15.01 5.12 -3.67
CA ASN A 72 14.06 5.76 -2.75
C ASN A 72 12.97 6.48 -3.56
N MET A 73 11.71 6.41 -3.11
CA MET A 73 10.64 7.19 -3.75
C MET A 73 10.79 8.66 -3.44
N ILE A 74 10.43 9.46 -4.43
CA ILE A 74 10.47 10.93 -4.35
C ILE A 74 9.13 11.56 -4.68
N ALA A 75 8.26 10.83 -5.37
CA ALA A 75 6.93 11.30 -5.71
C ALA A 75 6.03 10.13 -6.10
N TRP A 76 4.75 10.45 -6.28
CA TRP A 76 3.83 9.67 -7.07
C TRP A 76 2.96 10.60 -7.92
N LEU A 77 2.45 10.05 -9.02
CA LEU A 77 1.47 10.68 -9.88
C LEU A 77 0.16 9.92 -9.76
N ALA A 78 -0.96 10.63 -9.67
CA ALA A 78 -2.29 10.07 -9.65
C ALA A 78 -3.22 10.80 -10.62
N ALA A 79 -4.12 10.06 -11.25
CA ALA A 79 -5.27 10.58 -11.97
C ALA A 79 -6.54 10.33 -11.15
N LYS A 80 -7.36 11.36 -10.98
CA LYS A 80 -8.63 11.27 -10.26
C LYS A 80 -9.71 10.66 -11.16
N ASN A 81 -10.49 9.72 -10.65
CA ASN A 81 -11.58 9.07 -11.38
C ASN A 81 -12.97 9.46 -10.86
N ASP A 82 -13.04 10.36 -9.87
CA ASP A 82 -14.31 10.82 -9.29
C ASP A 82 -14.63 12.26 -9.71
N GLN A 83 -15.93 12.55 -9.84
CA GLN A 83 -16.41 13.91 -10.07
C GLN A 83 -16.24 14.79 -8.80
N PRO A 84 -16.05 16.11 -8.96
CA PRO A 84 -16.00 16.88 -10.21
C PRO A 84 -14.65 16.86 -10.94
N ASP A 85 -13.61 16.28 -10.34
CA ASP A 85 -12.22 16.39 -10.79
C ASP A 85 -11.79 15.23 -11.73
N TYR A 86 -12.73 14.57 -12.39
CA TYR A 86 -12.46 13.42 -13.24
C TYR A 86 -11.41 13.76 -14.31
N GLY A 87 -10.35 12.97 -14.37
CA GLY A 87 -9.23 13.13 -15.31
C GLY A 87 -8.16 14.13 -14.85
N ASN A 88 -8.34 14.83 -13.73
CA ASN A 88 -7.30 15.71 -13.20
C ASN A 88 -6.12 14.88 -12.70
N LEU A 89 -4.92 15.32 -13.10
CA LEU A 89 -3.66 14.74 -12.65
C LEU A 89 -3.13 15.50 -11.44
N ILE A 90 -2.66 14.76 -10.44
CA ILE A 90 -2.01 15.31 -9.25
C ILE A 90 -0.66 14.62 -9.09
N VAL A 91 0.37 15.42 -8.86
CA VAL A 91 1.69 14.94 -8.48
C VAL A 91 1.95 15.34 -7.06
N TYR A 92 2.23 14.36 -6.21
CA TYR A 92 2.65 14.58 -4.85
C TYR A 92 4.14 14.28 -4.74
N LYS A 93 4.91 15.28 -4.31
CA LYS A 93 6.35 15.15 -4.09
C LYS A 93 6.61 14.99 -2.60
N PHE A 94 7.37 13.98 -2.22
CA PHE A 94 7.76 13.76 -0.84
C PHE A 94 8.73 14.85 -0.36
N PRO A 95 8.69 15.23 0.93
CA PRO A 95 9.67 16.14 1.52
C PRO A 95 11.10 15.61 1.37
N LYS A 96 12.05 16.48 1.05
CA LYS A 96 13.46 16.08 0.83
C LYS A 96 14.16 15.59 2.09
N GLU A 97 13.66 15.94 3.28
CA GLU A 97 14.23 15.48 4.55
C GLU A 97 13.77 14.06 4.93
N LYS A 98 12.70 13.53 4.31
CA LYS A 98 12.14 12.22 4.65
C LYS A 98 12.59 11.17 3.64
N LEU A 99 13.22 10.12 4.13
CA LEU A 99 13.55 8.95 3.32
C LEU A 99 12.30 8.08 3.17
N ILE A 100 11.81 7.95 1.94
CA ILE A 100 10.72 7.04 1.59
C ILE A 100 11.32 5.89 0.78
N PHE A 101 11.27 4.67 1.31
CA PHE A 101 11.75 3.48 0.60
C PHE A 101 10.96 3.28 -0.70
N GLY A 102 11.61 2.94 -1.80
CA GLY A 102 10.89 2.57 -3.02
C GLY A 102 10.65 1.07 -3.17
N PRO A 103 9.84 0.69 -4.17
CA PRO A 103 9.41 -0.67 -4.42
C PRO A 103 10.54 -1.69 -4.31
N MET A 104 11.61 -1.56 -5.12
CA MET A 104 12.75 -2.47 -5.07
C MET A 104 13.50 -2.52 -3.72
N GLN A 105 13.40 -1.49 -2.87
CA GLN A 105 13.96 -1.56 -1.52
C GLN A 105 13.05 -2.33 -0.57
N ILE A 106 11.73 -2.25 -0.75
CA ILE A 106 10.76 -3.06 -0.02
C ILE A 106 10.90 -4.52 -0.43
N GLU A 107 10.99 -4.79 -1.74
CA GLU A 107 11.29 -6.11 -2.30
C GLU A 107 12.50 -6.75 -1.63
N ALA A 108 13.62 -6.02 -1.57
CA ALA A 108 14.83 -6.51 -0.92
C ALA A 108 14.65 -6.78 0.59
N ARG A 109 13.79 -6.02 1.28
CA ARG A 109 13.47 -6.25 2.70
C ARG A 109 12.58 -7.46 2.89
N ILE A 110 11.63 -7.69 1.98
CA ILE A 110 10.79 -8.89 1.95
C ILE A 110 11.68 -10.13 1.82
N ASP A 111 12.62 -10.13 0.86
CA ASP A 111 13.54 -11.25 0.64
C ASP A 111 14.51 -11.48 1.82
N GLN A 112 14.83 -10.42 2.57
CA GLN A 112 15.70 -10.49 3.75
C GLN A 112 14.97 -10.92 5.03
N ASP A 113 13.63 -10.85 5.06
CA ASP A 113 12.88 -11.27 6.23
C ASP A 113 12.93 -12.80 6.38
N SER A 114 13.37 -13.26 7.55
CA SER A 114 13.63 -14.67 7.78
C SER A 114 12.37 -15.54 7.77
N GLU A 115 11.21 -15.00 8.20
CA GLU A 115 9.95 -15.75 8.19
C GLU A 115 9.45 -15.88 6.76
N ILE A 116 9.43 -14.78 6.02
CA ILE A 116 8.97 -14.74 4.63
C ILE A 116 9.85 -15.61 3.74
N SER A 117 11.17 -15.44 3.82
CA SER A 117 12.14 -16.19 3.01
C SER A 117 12.01 -17.70 3.23
N GLN A 118 11.77 -18.15 4.46
CA GLN A 118 11.50 -19.55 4.77
C GLN A 118 10.20 -20.04 4.14
N GLN A 119 9.11 -19.28 4.24
CA GLN A 119 7.82 -19.64 3.65
C GLN A 119 7.89 -19.72 2.11
N LEU A 120 8.48 -18.72 1.46
CA LEU A 120 8.69 -18.72 0.00
C LEU A 120 9.51 -19.92 -0.44
N THR A 121 10.60 -20.24 0.27
CA THR A 121 11.45 -21.40 -0.02
C THR A 121 10.69 -22.72 0.15
N LEU A 122 9.84 -22.86 1.18
CA LEU A 122 9.05 -24.06 1.43
C LEU A 122 7.96 -24.27 0.38
N TRP A 123 7.26 -23.21 -0.03
CA TRP A 123 6.20 -23.30 -1.04
C TRP A 123 6.71 -23.39 -2.48
N GLY A 124 7.94 -22.91 -2.72
CA GLY A 124 8.65 -23.12 -3.99
C GLY A 124 9.15 -24.56 -4.17
N GLN A 125 8.84 -25.48 -3.26
CA GLN A 125 9.19 -26.89 -3.40
C GLN A 125 8.14 -27.65 -4.22
N LYS A 126 8.62 -28.70 -4.91
CA LYS A 126 7.90 -29.67 -5.74
C LYS A 126 6.37 -29.72 -5.53
N GLY A 127 5.63 -29.50 -6.61
CA GLY A 127 4.17 -29.62 -6.65
C GLY A 127 3.41 -28.29 -6.57
N SER A 128 4.06 -27.19 -6.17
CA SER A 128 3.47 -25.85 -6.17
C SER A 128 4.47 -24.78 -6.64
N THR A 129 3.94 -23.71 -7.23
CA THR A 129 4.67 -22.51 -7.61
C THR A 129 4.13 -21.34 -6.80
N VAL A 130 5.03 -20.58 -6.18
CA VAL A 130 4.70 -19.30 -5.54
C VAL A 130 4.66 -18.21 -6.59
N ILE A 131 3.62 -17.38 -6.54
CA ILE A 131 3.47 -16.23 -7.41
C ILE A 131 3.35 -15.00 -6.52
N ARG A 132 4.40 -14.18 -6.53
CA ARG A 132 4.37 -12.82 -5.97
C ARG A 132 3.50 -11.94 -6.86
N GLY A 133 2.46 -11.33 -6.31
CA GLY A 133 1.63 -10.37 -7.03
C GLY A 133 2.27 -8.99 -7.10
N ASN A 134 1.55 -8.02 -7.66
CA ASN A 134 2.05 -6.65 -7.72
C ASN A 134 2.18 -6.04 -6.33
N LEU A 135 3.23 -5.25 -6.13
CA LEU A 135 3.44 -4.46 -4.94
C LEU A 135 2.62 -3.17 -5.01
N LEU A 136 1.64 -3.03 -4.13
CA LEU A 136 0.83 -1.82 -4.04
C LEU A 136 1.47 -0.84 -3.07
N VAL A 137 1.82 0.36 -3.56
CA VAL A 137 2.22 1.50 -2.73
C VAL A 137 0.96 2.31 -2.41
N ILE A 138 0.54 2.30 -1.15
CA ILE A 138 -0.71 2.93 -0.71
C ILE A 138 -0.38 4.11 0.21
N PRO A 139 -0.66 5.35 -0.22
CA PRO A 139 -0.53 6.51 0.64
C PRO A 139 -1.67 6.54 1.65
N ILE A 140 -1.32 6.74 2.91
CA ILE A 140 -2.26 6.95 4.02
C ILE A 140 -1.77 8.17 4.78
N GLU A 141 -2.51 9.28 4.66
CA GLU A 141 -2.14 10.57 5.23
C GLU A 141 -0.70 10.99 4.85
N GLU A 142 0.22 11.09 5.80
CA GLU A 142 1.63 11.44 5.57
C GLU A 142 2.58 10.23 5.52
N SER A 143 2.02 9.02 5.46
CA SER A 143 2.73 7.74 5.51
C SER A 143 2.40 6.87 4.31
N ILE A 144 3.20 5.81 4.12
CA ILE A 144 3.04 4.85 3.05
C ILE A 144 2.96 3.44 3.65
N ILE A 145 1.98 2.67 3.20
CA ILE A 145 1.89 1.24 3.42
C ILE A 145 2.16 0.54 2.08
N TYR A 146 2.94 -0.52 2.13
CA TYR A 146 3.19 -1.41 1.00
C TYR A 146 2.43 -2.71 1.23
N VAL A 147 1.73 -3.20 0.21
CA VAL A 147 0.96 -4.44 0.29
C VAL A 147 1.32 -5.32 -0.90
N GLU A 148 1.74 -6.55 -0.65
CA GLU A 148 2.03 -7.53 -1.69
C GLU A 148 1.26 -8.84 -1.43
N PRO A 149 0.37 -9.26 -2.35
CA PRO A 149 -0.31 -10.54 -2.23
C PRO A 149 0.60 -11.69 -2.71
N LEU A 150 0.58 -12.81 -1.98
CA LEU A 150 1.24 -14.06 -2.39
C LEU A 150 0.21 -15.11 -2.76
N TYR A 151 0.32 -15.63 -3.98
CA TYR A 151 -0.52 -16.69 -4.51
C TYR A 151 0.25 -18.02 -4.57
N LEU A 152 -0.47 -19.13 -4.40
CA LEU A 152 0.03 -20.46 -4.73
C LEU A 152 -0.77 -21.04 -5.88
N ARG A 153 -0.05 -21.72 -6.77
CA ARG A 153 -0.62 -22.48 -7.87
C ARG A 153 -0.03 -23.89 -7.89
N ALA A 154 -0.86 -24.92 -8.01
CA ALA A 154 -0.39 -26.28 -8.23
C ALA A 154 0.22 -26.46 -9.63
N GLU A 155 1.14 -27.40 -9.80
CA GLU A 155 1.80 -27.68 -11.09
C GLU A 155 0.82 -28.10 -12.21
N THR A 156 -0.33 -28.71 -11.86
CA THR A 156 -1.33 -29.14 -12.83
C THR A 156 -2.65 -28.40 -12.65
N GLY A 157 -2.95 -27.48 -13.58
CA GLY A 157 -4.32 -27.09 -13.95
C GLY A 157 -5.14 -26.24 -12.97
N GLU A 158 -4.55 -25.68 -11.91
CA GLU A 158 -5.29 -24.86 -10.94
C GLU A 158 -5.12 -23.34 -11.16
N ILE A 159 -6.17 -22.59 -10.80
CA ILE A 159 -6.17 -21.12 -10.74
C ILE A 159 -5.35 -20.71 -9.51
N PRO A 160 -4.44 -19.71 -9.60
CA PRO A 160 -3.73 -19.20 -8.43
C PRO A 160 -4.67 -18.78 -7.30
N GLU A 161 -4.40 -19.27 -6.09
CA GLU A 161 -5.15 -18.90 -4.89
C GLU A 161 -4.34 -17.97 -4.01
N LEU A 162 -4.96 -16.90 -3.51
CA LEU A 162 -4.32 -16.03 -2.52
C LEU A 162 -4.08 -16.84 -1.24
N LYS A 163 -2.83 -16.92 -0.80
CA LYS A 163 -2.44 -17.64 0.42
C LYS A 163 -1.97 -16.73 1.54
N ARG A 164 -1.28 -15.64 1.22
CA ARG A 164 -0.79 -14.67 2.20
C ARG A 164 -0.82 -13.26 1.67
N VAL A 165 -0.70 -12.32 2.59
CA VAL A 165 -0.47 -10.91 2.29
C VAL A 165 0.75 -10.46 3.08
N ILE A 166 1.72 -9.86 2.40
CA ILE A 166 2.85 -9.18 3.01
C ILE A 166 2.50 -7.70 3.14
N VAL A 167 2.79 -7.11 4.29
CA VAL A 167 2.58 -5.67 4.52
C VAL A 167 3.84 -5.07 5.11
N SER A 168 4.16 -3.85 4.69
CA SER A 168 5.27 -3.05 5.23
C SER A 168 4.86 -1.60 5.43
N ASN A 169 5.41 -0.95 6.45
CA ASN A 169 5.40 0.50 6.63
C ASN A 169 6.73 1.16 6.23
N GLY A 170 7.60 0.41 5.53
CA GLY A 170 8.94 0.81 5.13
C GLY A 170 10.04 0.37 6.10
N SER A 171 9.81 0.43 7.41
CA SER A 171 10.78 -0.04 8.41
C SER A 171 10.61 -1.51 8.76
N ASP A 172 9.36 -1.91 9.01
CA ASP A 172 8.98 -3.27 9.36
C ASP A 172 8.33 -3.97 8.16
N VAL A 173 8.51 -5.28 8.07
CA VAL A 173 7.86 -6.14 7.10
C VAL A 173 7.26 -7.31 7.87
N VAL A 174 6.01 -7.66 7.56
CA VAL A 174 5.30 -8.78 8.18
C VAL A 174 4.48 -9.55 7.14
N ILE A 175 4.20 -10.81 7.44
CA ILE A 175 3.37 -11.68 6.62
C ILE A 175 2.16 -12.18 7.41
N GLY A 176 0.98 -12.07 6.79
CA GLY A 176 -0.29 -12.47 7.37
C GLY A 176 -1.07 -13.44 6.48
N ASN A 177 -2.00 -14.17 7.09
CA ASN A 177 -2.94 -15.05 6.40
C ASN A 177 -3.87 -14.27 5.46
N ASN A 178 -4.15 -13.02 5.80
CA ASN A 178 -4.91 -12.06 5.02
C ASN A 178 -4.39 -10.64 5.36
N LEU A 179 -4.98 -9.62 4.75
CA LEU A 179 -4.57 -8.23 4.96
C LEU A 179 -4.75 -7.78 6.42
N GLU A 180 -5.84 -8.19 7.07
CA GLU A 180 -6.16 -7.82 8.45
C GLU A 180 -5.13 -8.37 9.44
N ASP A 181 -4.82 -9.68 9.36
CA ASP A 181 -3.77 -10.34 10.17
C ASP A 181 -2.40 -9.70 9.93
N ALA A 182 -2.08 -9.35 8.68
CA ALA A 182 -0.82 -8.69 8.36
C ALA A 182 -0.75 -7.27 8.96
N LEU A 183 -1.82 -6.49 8.88
CA LEU A 183 -1.87 -5.15 9.49
C LEU A 183 -1.78 -5.23 11.01
N GLU A 184 -2.53 -6.13 11.67
CA GLU A 184 -2.48 -6.32 13.11
C GLU A 184 -1.03 -6.62 13.57
N LYS A 185 -0.36 -7.58 12.91
CA LYS A 185 1.04 -7.90 13.19
C LYS A 185 1.97 -6.70 12.99
N LEU A 186 1.76 -5.91 11.93
CA LEU A 186 2.57 -4.74 11.64
C LEU A 186 2.45 -3.70 12.76
N PHE A 187 1.23 -3.37 13.17
CA PHE A 187 0.98 -2.36 14.21
C PHE A 187 1.45 -2.83 15.58
N VAL A 188 1.24 -4.10 15.95
CA VAL A 188 1.78 -4.67 17.19
C VAL A 188 3.31 -4.59 17.21
N ARG A 189 3.97 -4.87 16.09
CA ARG A 189 5.43 -4.81 15.97
C ARG A 189 5.97 -3.38 16.04
N SER A 190 5.32 -2.42 15.37
CA SER A 190 5.79 -1.04 15.30
C SER A 190 5.49 -0.21 16.56
N PHE A 191 4.39 -0.50 17.26
CA PHE A 191 3.97 0.28 18.44
C PHE A 191 4.24 -0.44 19.77
N GLY A 192 4.44 -1.76 19.78
CA GLY A 192 4.45 -2.55 21.01
C GLY A 192 3.12 -2.46 21.76
N GLU A 193 2.99 -3.13 22.91
CA GLU A 193 1.88 -2.91 23.85
C GLU A 193 2.02 -1.52 24.52
N ARG A 194 1.91 -0.44 23.74
CA ARG A 194 1.75 0.90 24.30
C ARG A 194 0.28 1.11 24.65
N GLU A 195 0.02 1.39 25.92
CA GLU A 195 -1.27 1.90 26.40
C GLU A 195 -1.55 3.23 25.69
N ILE A 196 -2.70 3.35 25.02
CA ILE A 196 -3.14 4.57 24.35
C ILE A 196 -4.16 5.23 25.27
N ILE A 197 -3.77 6.30 25.96
CA ILE A 197 -4.70 7.04 26.82
C ILE A 197 -5.64 7.87 25.93
N VAL A 198 -6.85 7.38 25.71
CA VAL A 198 -7.91 8.10 25.01
C VAL A 198 -8.84 8.75 26.03
N THR A 199 -8.85 10.10 26.06
CA THR A 199 -9.85 10.94 26.76
C THR A 199 -10.43 10.40 28.07
N GLY A 200 -9.56 10.05 29.03
CA GLY A 200 -9.96 9.75 30.41
C GLY A 200 -10.34 8.29 30.71
N GLU A 201 -10.30 7.39 29.73
CA GLU A 201 -10.36 5.94 29.96
C GLU A 201 -9.02 5.30 29.53
N GLU A 202 -8.42 4.52 30.43
CA GLU A 202 -7.28 3.66 30.09
C GLU A 202 -7.80 2.53 29.17
N LYS A 203 -7.75 2.75 27.86
CA LYS A 203 -7.95 1.69 26.87
C LYS A 203 -6.59 1.27 26.32
N THR A 204 -6.31 -0.02 26.29
CA THR A 204 -5.09 -0.48 25.63
C THR A 204 -5.26 -0.39 24.11
N LEU A 205 -4.16 -0.28 23.36
CA LEU A 205 -4.18 -0.37 21.89
C LEU A 205 -4.94 -1.63 21.42
N LYS A 206 -4.79 -2.73 22.16
CA LYS A 206 -5.48 -4.00 21.91
C LYS A 206 -7.00 -3.89 22.07
N ASP A 207 -7.48 -3.08 23.01
CA ASP A 207 -8.91 -2.85 23.22
C ASP A 207 -9.50 -2.00 22.08
N LEU A 208 -8.77 -0.97 21.62
CA LEU A 208 -9.19 -0.15 20.48
C LEU A 208 -9.23 -0.95 19.18
N ILE A 209 -8.22 -1.79 18.92
CA ILE A 209 -8.22 -2.71 17.77
C ILE A 209 -9.40 -3.68 17.84
N LYS A 210 -9.69 -4.23 19.03
CA LYS A 210 -10.81 -5.15 19.23
C LYS A 210 -12.17 -4.46 19.05
N GLU A 211 -12.31 -3.22 19.49
CA GLU A 211 -13.51 -2.41 19.27
C GLU A 211 -13.71 -2.10 17.78
N ALA A 212 -12.65 -1.68 17.09
CA ALA A 212 -12.67 -1.45 15.64
C ALA A 212 -13.09 -2.73 14.87
N ALA A 213 -12.48 -3.88 15.18
CA ALA A 213 -12.84 -5.15 14.57
C ALA A 213 -14.33 -5.52 14.81
N GLY A 214 -14.83 -5.31 16.04
CA GLY A 214 -16.24 -5.55 16.37
C GLY A 214 -17.22 -4.65 15.61
N TYR A 215 -16.89 -3.37 15.43
CA TYR A 215 -17.70 -2.44 14.61
C TYR A 215 -17.71 -2.85 13.14
N TYR A 216 -16.58 -3.32 12.62
CA TYR A 216 -16.51 -3.80 11.24
C TYR A 216 -17.30 -5.10 11.01
N GLU A 217 -17.20 -6.08 11.92
CA GLU A 217 -18.01 -7.32 11.84
C GLU A 217 -19.51 -7.01 11.90
N SER A 218 -19.91 -6.12 12.82
CA SER A 218 -21.30 -5.67 12.95
C SER A 218 -21.78 -4.96 11.68
N ALA A 219 -20.94 -4.13 11.07
CA ALA A 219 -21.23 -3.51 9.77
C ALA A 219 -21.42 -4.58 8.68
N GLN A 220 -20.55 -5.59 8.59
CA GLN A 220 -20.71 -6.69 7.63
C GLN A 220 -22.02 -7.46 7.83
N GLU A 221 -22.41 -7.70 9.07
CA GLU A 221 -23.67 -8.39 9.40
C GLU A 221 -24.88 -7.54 8.97
N PHE A 222 -24.91 -6.25 9.30
CA PHE A 222 -25.98 -5.34 8.87
C PHE A 222 -26.03 -5.14 7.35
N SER A 223 -24.90 -5.21 6.66
CA SER A 223 -24.84 -5.21 5.20
C SER A 223 -25.51 -6.46 4.61
N ARG A 224 -25.27 -7.64 5.21
CA ARG A 224 -25.92 -8.91 4.80
C ARG A 224 -27.41 -8.93 5.09
N GLU A 225 -27.85 -8.27 6.17
CA GLU A 225 -29.26 -8.12 6.53
C GLU A 225 -29.99 -7.01 5.76
N GLY A 226 -29.28 -6.20 4.97
CA GLY A 226 -29.83 -5.06 4.23
C GLY A 226 -30.18 -3.85 5.09
N ASN A 227 -29.64 -3.77 6.32
CA ASN A 227 -29.87 -2.67 7.25
C ASN A 227 -28.80 -1.56 7.09
N TRP A 228 -28.95 -0.78 6.03
CA TRP A 228 -27.99 0.27 5.64
C TRP A 228 -27.83 1.40 6.66
N SER A 229 -28.85 1.66 7.47
CA SER A 229 -28.78 2.71 8.50
C SER A 229 -27.81 2.30 9.61
N LYS A 230 -27.95 1.06 10.12
CA LYS A 230 -27.03 0.53 11.14
C LYS A 230 -25.64 0.27 10.59
N TYR A 231 -25.53 -0.15 9.32
CA TYR A 231 -24.25 -0.26 8.63
C TYR A 231 -23.45 1.05 8.66
N GLY A 232 -24.09 2.17 8.34
CA GLY A 232 -23.46 3.48 8.37
C GLY A 232 -23.04 3.93 9.77
N GLU A 233 -23.86 3.62 10.79
CA GLU A 233 -23.52 3.90 12.19
C GLU A 233 -22.29 3.10 12.65
N GLU A 234 -22.22 1.80 12.32
CA GLU A 234 -21.07 0.96 12.68
C GLU A 234 -19.79 1.37 11.93
N LEU A 235 -19.90 1.81 10.68
CA LEU A 235 -18.79 2.40 9.94
C LEU A 235 -18.28 3.70 10.56
N GLN A 236 -19.17 4.57 11.04
CA GLN A 236 -18.75 5.80 11.74
C GLN A 236 -18.02 5.50 13.05
N LYS A 237 -18.48 4.50 13.82
CA LYS A 237 -17.81 4.07 15.05
C LYS A 237 -16.43 3.46 14.75
N LEU A 238 -16.34 2.66 13.70
CA LEU A 238 -15.07 2.14 13.18
C LEU A 238 -14.13 3.30 12.85
N GLU A 239 -14.58 4.27 12.05
CA GLU A 239 -13.77 5.43 11.66
C GLU A 239 -13.31 6.25 12.87
N GLN A 240 -14.18 6.49 13.84
CA GLN A 240 -13.84 7.19 15.08
C GLN A 240 -12.80 6.42 15.91
N THR A 241 -12.91 5.09 15.97
CA THR A 241 -11.97 4.23 16.70
C THR A 241 -10.62 4.20 16.01
N LEU A 242 -10.59 4.15 14.68
CA LEU A 242 -9.36 4.21 13.89
C LEU A 242 -8.65 5.57 14.02
N LYS A 243 -9.38 6.68 14.19
CA LYS A 243 -8.80 8.01 14.45
C LYS A 243 -8.12 8.15 15.81
N LEU A 244 -8.39 7.23 16.73
CA LEU A 244 -7.80 7.20 18.07
C LEU A 244 -6.52 6.34 18.12
N LEU A 245 -6.26 5.56 17.08
CA LEU A 245 -5.04 4.78 16.86
C LEU A 245 -3.94 5.65 16.24
#